data_AF-A0A345YAT5-F1
#
_entry.id   AF-A0A345YAT5-F1
#
_cell.length_a   1.000
_cell.length_b   1.000
_cell.length_c   1.000
_cell.angle_alpha   90.00
_cell.angle_beta   90.00
_cell.angle_gamma   90.00
#
_symmetry.space_group_name_H-M   'P 1'
#
loop_
_entity.id
_entity.type
_entity.pdbx_description
1 polymer ?
#
loop_
_entity_poly.entity_id
_entity_poly.type
_entity_poly.pdbx_seq_one_letter_code
_entity_poly.pdbx_strand_id
1 'polypeptide(L)'
;MGQAAPALSNARTPAEQGDKLSKRLNEHRKNIAKAATTIDLVDFEFRSLVVQSGWETAAEDYLIHLFRPIWNSETNILYGLGKHGDSATTRANKRSPWDTLHPGRAWAADSAEDAKSRSRINAELAAHFADYPAYIELEAVLSSFIDELRQG
;
A
#
# COMPACT_ATOMS: atom_id res chain seq x y z
N MET A 1 2.10 -0.57 2.76
CA MET A 1 2.29 0.51 3.74
C MET A 1 1.41 1.68 3.36
N GLY A 2 0.92 2.42 4.35
CA GLY A 2 -0.03 3.51 4.16
C GLY A 2 -0.03 4.44 5.36
N GLN A 3 -0.12 5.74 5.14
CA GLN A 3 -0.37 6.74 6.18
C GLN A 3 -1.77 7.36 6.11
N ALA A 4 -2.16 8.04 7.19
CA ALA A 4 -3.36 8.87 7.24
C ALA A 4 -3.08 10.11 8.09
N ALA A 5 -3.02 11.27 7.44
CA ALA A 5 -2.81 12.53 8.15
C ALA A 5 -4.06 12.92 8.98
N PRO A 6 -3.87 13.40 10.22
CA PRO A 6 -4.97 13.90 11.04
C PRO A 6 -5.58 15.17 10.42
N ALA A 7 -6.81 15.49 10.82
CA ALA A 7 -7.44 16.74 10.40
C ALA A 7 -6.77 17.98 11.03
N LEU A 8 -6.22 17.81 12.23
CA LEU A 8 -5.46 18.82 12.96
C LEU A 8 -3.97 18.63 12.67
N SER A 9 -3.33 19.63 12.07
CA SER A 9 -1.92 19.55 11.64
C SER A 9 -0.90 19.46 12.78
N ASN A 10 -1.32 19.73 14.02
CA ASN A 10 -0.50 19.70 15.22
C ASN A 10 -0.96 18.65 16.24
N ALA A 11 -1.74 17.65 15.82
CA ALA A 11 -2.21 16.59 16.71
C ALA A 11 -1.04 15.79 17.32
N ARG A 12 -1.03 15.66 18.65
CA ARG A 12 0.04 14.96 19.38
C ARG A 12 -0.45 13.69 20.07
N THR A 13 -1.76 13.61 20.34
CA THR A 13 -2.38 12.47 21.02
C THR A 13 -3.28 11.67 20.08
N PRO A 14 -3.54 10.39 20.36
CA PRO A 14 -4.50 9.59 19.59
C PRO A 14 -5.89 10.22 19.53
N ALA A 15 -6.34 10.87 20.61
CA ALA A 15 -7.62 11.57 20.64
C ALA A 15 -7.68 12.73 19.63
N GLU A 16 -6.60 13.52 19.52
CA GLU A 16 -6.52 14.63 18.57
C GLU A 16 -6.40 14.17 17.11
N GLN A 17 -5.84 12.98 16.87
CA GLN A 17 -5.77 12.42 15.52
C GLN A 17 -7.11 11.91 14.99
N GLY A 18 -8.02 11.57 15.90
CA GLY A 18 -9.37 11.13 15.57
C GLY A 18 -9.41 9.82 14.79
N ASP A 19 -10.38 9.68 13.89
CA ASP A 19 -10.71 8.42 13.22
C ASP A 19 -10.09 8.25 11.82
N LYS A 20 -9.13 9.10 11.43
CA LYS A 20 -8.53 9.09 10.09
C LYS A 20 -7.85 7.77 9.77
N LEU A 21 -7.06 7.25 10.71
CA LEU A 21 -6.35 5.97 10.55
C LEU A 21 -7.32 4.79 10.42
N SER A 22 -8.34 4.72 11.29
CA SER A 22 -9.33 3.63 11.25
C SER A 22 -10.20 3.68 9.99
N LYS A 23 -10.56 4.89 9.53
CA LYS A 23 -11.23 5.10 8.23
C LYS A 23 -10.38 4.58 7.08
N ARG A 24 -9.10 4.96 7.02
CA ARG A 24 -8.17 4.52 5.96
C ARG A 24 -7.99 3.00 5.95
N LEU A 25 -7.84 2.38 7.12
CA LEU A 25 -7.78 0.92 7.24
C LEU A 25 -9.07 0.26 6.71
N ASN A 26 -10.24 0.79 7.08
CA ASN A 26 -11.52 0.27 6.60
C ASN A 26 -11.72 0.48 5.08
N GLU A 27 -11.16 1.54 4.50
CA GLU A 27 -11.14 1.74 3.05
C GLU A 27 -10.32 0.67 2.33
N HIS A 28 -9.10 0.39 2.83
CA HIS A 28 -8.28 -0.70 2.28
C HIS A 28 -8.98 -2.05 2.42
N ARG A 29 -9.55 -2.35 3.59
CA ARG A 29 -10.37 -3.55 3.82
C ARG A 29 -11.49 -3.68 2.79
N LYS A 30 -12.25 -2.60 2.53
CA LYS A 30 -13.33 -2.58 1.54
C LYS A 30 -12.81 -2.77 0.11
N ASN A 31 -11.63 -2.25 -0.22
CA ASN A 31 -11.03 -2.43 -1.55
C ASN A 31 -10.57 -3.87 -1.76
N ILE A 32 -9.91 -4.48 -0.78
CA ILE A 32 -9.52 -5.90 -0.81
C ILE A 32 -10.75 -6.79 -0.93
N ALA A 33 -11.80 -6.53 -0.15
CA ALA A 33 -13.05 -7.30 -0.22
C ALA A 33 -13.75 -7.25 -1.59
N LYS A 34 -13.49 -6.21 -2.41
CA LYS A 34 -14.01 -6.14 -3.78
C LYS A 34 -13.25 -7.05 -4.74
N ALA A 35 -12.01 -7.43 -4.43
CA ALA A 35 -11.16 -8.31 -5.22
C ALA A 35 -11.34 -9.81 -4.89
N ALA A 36 -12.50 -10.20 -4.37
CA ALA A 36 -12.81 -11.53 -3.82
C ALA A 36 -12.61 -12.70 -4.79
N THR A 37 -12.46 -12.44 -6.09
CA THR A 37 -12.15 -13.47 -7.10
C THR A 37 -10.67 -13.85 -7.16
N THR A 38 -9.80 -13.10 -6.48
CA THR A 38 -8.33 -13.25 -6.58
C THR A 38 -7.60 -13.29 -5.24
N ILE A 39 -8.17 -12.70 -4.20
CA ILE A 39 -7.61 -12.65 -2.84
C ILE A 39 -8.76 -12.70 -1.83
N ASP A 40 -8.57 -13.37 -0.70
CA ASP A 40 -9.54 -13.41 0.40
C ASP A 40 -9.10 -12.45 1.52
N LEU A 41 -10.06 -11.73 2.10
CA LEU A 41 -9.80 -10.81 3.19
C LEU A 41 -9.29 -11.52 4.45
N VAL A 42 -9.66 -12.80 4.65
CA VAL A 42 -9.24 -13.57 5.83
C VAL A 42 -7.74 -13.86 5.88
N ASP A 43 -7.04 -13.73 4.74
CA ASP A 43 -5.60 -13.94 4.62
C ASP A 43 -4.77 -12.69 4.99
N PHE A 44 -5.42 -11.60 5.41
CA PHE A 44 -4.76 -10.33 5.69
C PHE A 44 -4.73 -9.99 7.18
N GLU A 45 -3.54 -9.61 7.63
CA GLU A 45 -3.32 -8.95 8.91
C GLU A 45 -2.95 -7.47 8.70
N PHE A 46 -3.10 -6.67 9.74
CA PHE A 46 -2.61 -5.29 9.74
C PHE A 46 -1.96 -4.95 11.08
N ARG A 47 -0.98 -4.04 11.01
CA ARG A 47 -0.40 -3.37 12.16
C ARG A 47 -0.54 -1.87 11.95
N SER A 48 -0.79 -1.13 13.02
CA SER A 48 -0.93 0.32 12.96
C SER A 48 -0.28 0.97 14.17
N LEU A 49 0.27 2.16 13.98
CA LEU A 49 0.90 2.97 15.00
C LEU A 49 0.47 4.42 14.82
N VAL A 50 0.06 5.05 15.92
CA VAL A 50 -0.25 6.48 15.97
C VAL A 50 1.05 7.22 16.29
N VAL A 51 1.51 8.08 15.38
CA VAL A 51 2.73 8.88 15.53
C VAL A 51 2.39 10.36 15.56
N GLN A 52 3.15 11.18 16.28
CA GLN A 52 2.93 12.63 16.34
C GLN A 52 2.93 13.25 14.93
N SER A 53 2.04 14.23 14.68
CA SER A 53 1.98 14.94 13.39
C SER A 53 3.34 15.49 12.96
N GLY A 54 3.64 15.31 11.68
CA GLY A 54 4.91 15.65 11.04
C GLY A 54 5.89 14.47 10.92
N TRP A 55 5.64 13.34 11.59
CA TRP A 55 6.49 12.15 11.54
C TRP A 55 5.93 11.02 10.66
N GLU A 56 4.65 11.10 10.29
CA GLU A 56 3.94 10.06 9.53
C GLU A 56 4.62 9.73 8.19
N THR A 57 5.01 10.75 7.42
CA THR A 57 5.67 10.57 6.11
C THR A 57 7.03 9.92 6.26
N ALA A 58 7.88 10.42 7.18
CA ALA A 58 9.21 9.86 7.38
C ALA A 58 9.17 8.40 7.86
N ALA A 59 8.22 8.08 8.75
CA ALA A 59 8.01 6.71 9.20
C ALA A 59 7.50 5.81 8.06
N GLU A 60 6.55 6.27 7.26
CA GLU A 60 6.04 5.53 6.11
C GLU A 60 7.14 5.29 5.06
N ASP A 61 7.88 6.32 4.68
CA ASP A 61 8.97 6.25 3.71
C ASP A 61 10.04 5.25 4.16
N TYR A 62 10.39 5.27 5.45
CA TYR A 62 11.33 4.30 6.01
C TYR A 62 10.81 2.87 5.92
N LEU A 63 9.54 2.63 6.28
CA LEU A 63 8.95 1.29 6.21
C LEU A 63 8.80 0.81 4.75
N ILE A 64 8.48 1.69 3.82
CA ILE A 64 8.49 1.38 2.39
C ILE A 64 9.90 1.04 1.93
N HIS A 65 10.90 1.76 2.44
CA HIS A 65 12.28 1.48 2.12
C HIS A 65 12.69 0.08 2.60
N LEU A 66 12.45 -0.21 3.86
CA LEU A 66 12.87 -1.46 4.51
C LEU A 66 12.16 -2.69 3.95
N PHE A 67 10.84 -2.62 3.78
CA PHE A 67 10.02 -3.78 3.43
C PHE A 67 9.72 -3.90 1.92
N ARG A 68 10.01 -2.87 1.13
CA ARG A 68 9.71 -2.79 -0.31
C ARG A 68 8.33 -3.36 -0.70
N PRO A 69 7.24 -2.94 -0.08
CA PRO A 69 5.91 -3.53 -0.28
C PRO A 69 5.40 -3.43 -1.74
N ILE A 70 5.01 -4.55 -2.33
CA ILE A 70 4.60 -4.64 -3.76
C ILE A 70 3.42 -3.74 -4.16
N TRP A 71 2.55 -3.37 -3.23
CA TRP A 71 1.34 -2.57 -3.48
C TRP A 71 1.55 -1.05 -3.39
N ASN A 72 2.73 -0.63 -2.95
CA ASN A 72 3.14 0.76 -2.85
C ASN A 72 3.61 1.31 -4.21
N SER A 73 3.44 2.61 -4.44
CA SER A 73 3.83 3.27 -5.68
C SER A 73 5.34 3.23 -5.93
N GLU A 74 6.12 3.20 -4.84
CA GLU A 74 7.57 3.33 -4.83
C GLU A 74 8.25 2.09 -5.42
N THR A 75 7.65 0.91 -5.30
CA THR A 75 8.13 -0.29 -6.00
C THR A 75 7.77 -0.26 -7.48
N ASN A 76 6.76 0.53 -7.85
CA ASN A 76 6.22 0.63 -9.20
C ASN A 76 5.86 -0.73 -9.80
N ILE A 77 5.39 -1.70 -9.01
CA ILE A 77 4.97 -3.03 -9.50
C ILE A 77 3.45 -3.14 -9.55
N LEU A 78 2.81 -3.19 -8.36
CA LEU A 78 1.40 -3.52 -8.20
C LEU A 78 0.64 -2.38 -7.48
N TYR A 79 0.91 -1.14 -7.89
CA TYR A 79 0.29 0.05 -7.30
C TYR A 79 -1.19 0.20 -7.66
N GLY A 80 -1.94 0.93 -6.82
CA GLY A 80 -3.32 1.35 -7.12
C GLY A 80 -4.37 0.98 -6.08
N LEU A 81 -4.03 0.20 -5.05
CA LEU A 81 -4.96 -0.14 -3.95
C LEU A 81 -5.57 1.10 -3.28
N GLY A 82 -4.75 2.12 -3.03
CA GLY A 82 -5.17 3.37 -2.37
C GLY A 82 -5.91 4.37 -3.25
N LYS A 83 -6.13 4.09 -4.54
CA LYS A 83 -6.87 5.00 -5.42
C LYS A 83 -8.35 5.07 -5.02
N HIS A 84 -8.87 6.30 -4.98
CA HIS A 84 -10.31 6.56 -4.85
C HIS A 84 -10.95 6.69 -6.23
N GLY A 85 -12.21 6.28 -6.32
CA GLY A 85 -12.98 6.34 -7.56
C GLY A 85 -13.50 7.76 -7.80
N ASP A 86 -12.67 8.64 -8.37
CA ASP A 86 -13.19 9.89 -8.96
C ASP A 86 -13.98 9.54 -10.23
N SER A 87 -15.14 10.17 -10.40
CA SER A 87 -16.13 9.86 -11.44
C SER A 87 -15.52 9.73 -12.84
N ALA A 88 -16.05 8.76 -13.60
CA ALA A 88 -15.55 8.31 -14.90
C ALA A 88 -15.46 9.40 -15.99
N THR A 89 -16.01 10.59 -15.76
CA THR A 89 -16.03 11.69 -16.75
C THR A 89 -14.67 12.36 -16.95
N THR A 90 -13.64 12.04 -16.16
CA THR A 90 -12.29 12.64 -16.26
C THR A 90 -11.22 11.73 -16.89
N ARG A 91 -11.49 10.47 -17.22
CA ARG A 91 -10.41 9.47 -17.32
C ARG A 91 -9.96 9.14 -18.76
N ALA A 92 -8.87 9.80 -19.15
CA ALA A 92 -7.83 9.23 -20.00
C ALA A 92 -6.84 8.32 -19.21
N ASN A 93 -7.10 8.05 -17.93
CA ASN A 93 -6.19 7.33 -17.04
C ASN A 93 -6.33 5.80 -17.20
N LYS A 94 -5.21 5.11 -17.45
CA LYS A 94 -5.14 3.65 -17.54
C LYS A 94 -5.53 2.97 -16.22
N ARG A 95 -6.11 1.76 -16.31
CA ARG A 95 -6.41 0.86 -15.18
C ARG A 95 -5.10 0.59 -14.41
N SER A 96 -5.14 0.69 -13.08
CA SER A 96 -3.94 0.47 -12.27
C SER A 96 -3.49 -0.99 -12.33
N PRO A 97 -2.19 -1.31 -12.17
CA PRO A 97 -1.73 -2.69 -12.10
C PRO A 97 -2.46 -3.52 -11.04
N TRP A 98 -2.78 -2.92 -9.88
CA TRP A 98 -3.57 -3.59 -8.85
C TRP A 98 -4.95 -3.99 -9.38
N ASP A 99 -5.66 -3.10 -10.07
CA ASP A 99 -6.98 -3.39 -10.67
C ASP A 99 -6.88 -4.37 -11.85
N THR A 100 -5.78 -4.34 -12.60
CA THR A 100 -5.53 -5.30 -13.67
C THR A 100 -5.36 -6.70 -13.12
N LEU A 101 -4.66 -6.88 -11.99
CA LEU A 101 -4.47 -8.19 -11.36
C LEU A 101 -5.70 -8.64 -10.55
N HIS A 102 -6.30 -7.70 -9.82
CA HIS A 102 -7.39 -7.89 -8.84
C HIS A 102 -8.68 -7.17 -9.29
N PRO A 103 -9.45 -7.73 -10.23
CA PRO A 103 -10.68 -7.11 -10.71
C PRO A 103 -11.78 -7.11 -9.64
N GLY A 104 -12.68 -6.13 -9.70
CA GLY A 104 -13.89 -6.08 -8.85
C GLY A 104 -14.33 -4.68 -8.39
N ARG A 105 -13.49 -3.66 -8.57
CA ARG A 105 -13.89 -2.25 -8.37
C ARG A 105 -14.59 -1.73 -9.62
N ALA A 106 -15.89 -1.41 -9.52
CA ALA A 106 -16.71 -0.98 -10.66
C ALA A 106 -16.07 0.15 -11.48
N TRP A 107 -15.57 1.20 -10.83
CA TRP A 107 -14.93 2.33 -11.52
C TRP A 107 -13.65 1.98 -12.30
N ALA A 108 -12.98 0.86 -11.97
CA ALA A 108 -11.81 0.40 -12.70
C ALA A 108 -12.19 -0.46 -13.91
N ALA A 109 -13.40 -1.05 -13.92
CA ALA A 109 -13.92 -1.76 -15.09
C ALA A 109 -14.13 -0.80 -16.27
N ASP A 110 -14.53 0.44 -15.98
CA ASP A 110 -14.75 1.50 -16.98
C ASP A 110 -13.46 2.01 -17.67
N SER A 111 -12.28 1.59 -17.21
CA SER A 111 -11.00 1.98 -17.82
C SER A 111 -10.76 1.18 -19.12
N ALA A 112 -10.46 1.89 -20.21
CA ALA A 112 -10.29 1.28 -21.54
C ALA A 112 -8.97 0.51 -21.72
N GLU A 113 -7.90 0.92 -21.04
CA GLU A 113 -6.55 0.34 -21.20
C GLU A 113 -5.92 0.02 -19.84
N ASP A 114 -5.15 -1.06 -19.75
CA ASP A 114 -4.34 -1.41 -18.58
C ASP A 114 -3.01 -0.65 -18.58
N ALA A 115 -2.56 -0.18 -17.41
CA ALA A 115 -1.24 0.44 -17.29
C ALA A 115 -0.10 -0.57 -17.50
N LYS A 116 -0.33 -1.83 -17.12
CA LYS A 116 0.59 -2.96 -17.31
C LYS A 116 -0.20 -4.22 -17.60
N SER A 117 0.30 -5.09 -18.46
CA SER A 117 -0.31 -6.40 -18.69
C SER A 117 -0.12 -7.33 -17.49
N ARG A 118 -1.02 -8.30 -17.30
CA ARG A 118 -0.90 -9.34 -16.25
C ARG A 118 0.43 -10.10 -16.33
N SER A 119 0.89 -10.44 -17.54
CA SER A 119 2.18 -11.12 -17.75
C SER A 119 3.36 -10.27 -17.26
N ARG A 120 3.35 -8.96 -17.56
CA ARG A 120 4.39 -8.05 -17.09
C ARG A 120 4.40 -7.93 -15.57
N ILE A 121 3.23 -7.79 -14.95
CA ILE A 121 3.07 -7.73 -13.49
C ILE A 121 3.65 -8.99 -12.84
N ASN A 122 3.29 -10.17 -13.34
CA ASN A 122 3.77 -11.44 -12.78
C ASN A 122 5.30 -11.58 -12.88
N ALA A 123 5.90 -11.18 -14.00
CA ALA A 123 7.35 -11.20 -14.17
C ALA A 123 8.07 -10.26 -13.20
N GLU A 124 7.53 -9.05 -12.99
CA GLU A 124 8.08 -8.08 -12.04
C GLU A 124 7.93 -8.55 -10.58
N LEU A 125 6.80 -9.17 -10.22
CA LEU A 125 6.61 -9.77 -8.89
C LEU A 125 7.59 -10.92 -8.65
N ALA A 126 7.79 -11.80 -9.63
CA ALA A 126 8.72 -12.91 -9.50
C ALA A 126 10.17 -12.45 -9.28
N ALA A 127 10.63 -11.44 -10.05
CA ALA A 127 11.93 -10.83 -9.85
C ALA A 127 12.04 -10.16 -8.47
N HIS A 128 11.01 -9.41 -8.07
CA HIS A 128 11.00 -8.71 -6.80
C HIS A 128 11.11 -9.66 -5.60
N PHE A 129 10.37 -10.77 -5.58
CA PHE A 129 10.45 -11.73 -4.49
C PHE A 129 11.75 -12.54 -4.47
N ALA A 130 12.46 -12.63 -5.61
CA ALA A 130 13.79 -13.24 -5.67
C ALA A 130 14.86 -12.29 -5.09
N ASP A 131 14.77 -10.99 -5.40
CA ASP A 131 15.74 -9.98 -4.96
C ASP A 131 15.49 -9.51 -3.52
N TYR A 132 14.23 -9.45 -3.09
CA TYR A 132 13.79 -8.91 -1.80
C TYR A 132 12.85 -9.90 -1.09
N PRO A 133 13.38 -11.00 -0.52
CA PRO A 133 12.57 -11.96 0.23
C PRO A 133 11.95 -11.31 1.47
N ALA A 134 10.74 -11.75 1.83
CA ALA A 134 10.06 -11.24 3.02
C ALA A 134 10.80 -11.64 4.30
N TYR A 135 10.85 -10.71 5.26
CA TYR A 135 11.35 -11.02 6.60
C TYR A 135 10.38 -11.96 7.31
N ILE A 136 10.87 -13.15 7.69
CA ILE A 136 10.09 -14.13 8.45
C ILE A 136 10.21 -13.85 9.95
N GLU A 137 11.39 -13.46 10.40
CA GLU A 137 11.72 -13.29 11.82
C GLU A 137 12.02 -11.83 12.17
N LEU A 138 11.62 -11.42 13.38
CA LEU A 138 11.91 -10.08 13.91
C LEU A 138 13.41 -9.80 13.95
N GLU A 139 14.22 -10.80 14.28
CA GLU A 139 15.67 -10.65 14.37
C GLU A 139 16.32 -10.30 13.02
N ALA A 140 15.77 -10.81 11.92
CA ALA A 140 16.22 -10.44 10.57
C ALA A 140 15.90 -8.96 10.26
N VAL A 141 14.71 -8.49 10.66
CA VAL A 141 14.33 -7.07 10.52
C VAL A 141 15.25 -6.17 11.34
N LEU A 142 15.49 -6.52 12.61
CA LEU A 142 16.35 -5.76 13.51
C LEU A 142 17.80 -5.73 13.03
N SER A 143 18.30 -6.85 12.50
CA SER A 143 19.65 -6.92 11.94
C SER A 143 19.80 -6.00 10.73
N SER A 144 18.84 -6.03 9.79
CA SER A 144 18.82 -5.11 8.63
C SER A 144 18.80 -3.65 9.07
N PHE A 145 17.97 -3.32 10.08
CA PHE A 145 17.88 -1.98 10.63
C PHE A 145 19.22 -1.50 11.23
N ILE A 146 19.87 -2.36 12.03
CA ILE A 146 21.16 -2.04 12.66
C ILE A 146 22.26 -1.88 11.61
N ASP A 147 22.27 -2.72 10.58
CA ASP A 147 23.28 -2.65 9.52
C ASP A 147 23.13 -1.41 8.64
N GLU A 148 21.90 -0.94 8.40
CA GLU A 148 21.66 0.37 7.77
C GLU A 148 22.21 1.53 8.63
N LEU A 149 21.97 1.51 9.94
CA LEU A 149 22.49 2.53 10.85
C LEU A 149 24.02 2.59 10.91
N ARG A 150 24.70 1.45 10.67
CA ARG A 150 26.16 1.39 10.61
C ARG A 150 26.75 1.95 9.32
N GLN A 151 25.95 2.07 8.27
CA GLN A 151 26.38 2.48 6.92
C GLN A 151 26.16 3.99 6.65
N GLY A 152 25.47 4.71 7.54
CA GLY A 152 25.28 6.17 7.49
C GLY A 152 26.26 6.92 8.37
#